data_AF-A0A968HLW7-F1
#
_entry.id   AF-A0A968HLW7-F1
#
_cell.length_a   1.000
_cell.length_b   1.000
_cell.length_c   1.000
_cell.angle_alpha   90.00
_cell.angle_beta   90.00
_cell.angle_gamma   90.00
#
_symmetry.space_group_name_H-M   'P 1'
#
loop_
_entity.id
_entity.type
_entity.pdbx_description
1 polymer ?
#
loop_
_entity_poly.entity_id
_entity_poly.type
_entity_poly.pdbx_seq_one_letter_code
_entity_poly.pdbx_strand_id
1 'polypeptide(L)'
;LGASSRALAAARARHAEELEFWRFTQFCFDRQWAAVKRYANERGVKIVGDMPIFVAHHSVDCWSRPELYLLDEGFMPEVIAGVPPDFFSKTGQRWGNPLYDWGAMRRDGYGWWVARLRRQLRHADMVRFDHFGGLRRTGRSRWARRRRSRGSGWWGRGRSCSRCWGGSWGSCR
;
A
#
# COMPACT_ATOMS: atom_id res chain seq x y z
N LEU A 1 17.46 10.80 0.59
CA LEU A 1 16.82 12.00 1.18
C LEU A 1 15.30 11.78 1.21
N GLY A 2 14.77 11.16 2.28
CA GLY A 2 13.52 11.70 2.82
C GLY A 2 13.82 13.16 3.16
N ALA A 3 13.00 14.11 2.71
CA ALA A 3 13.40 15.52 2.65
C ALA A 3 14.10 15.98 3.94
N SER A 4 15.25 16.67 3.79
CA SER A 4 16.02 17.19 4.93
C SER A 4 15.08 17.92 5.89
N SER A 5 15.22 17.68 7.20
CA SER A 5 14.33 18.24 8.23
C SER A 5 14.12 19.75 8.08
N ARG A 6 15.17 20.47 7.65
CA ARG A 6 15.13 21.91 7.34
C ARG A 6 14.26 22.24 6.12
N ALA A 7 14.38 21.47 5.04
CA ALA A 7 13.57 21.66 3.83
C ALA A 7 12.08 21.40 4.10
N LEU A 8 11.76 20.37 4.90
CA LEU A 8 10.39 20.11 5.34
C LEU A 8 9.85 21.22 6.24
N ALA A 9 10.66 21.74 7.16
CA ALA A 9 10.25 22.86 8.01
C ALA A 9 9.94 24.12 7.17
N ALA A 10 10.82 24.45 6.21
CA ALA A 10 10.62 25.57 5.30
C ALA A 10 9.36 25.38 4.43
N ALA A 11 9.13 24.18 3.91
CA ALA A 11 7.93 23.86 3.15
C ALA A 11 6.65 23.98 4.01
N ARG A 12 6.69 23.52 5.26
CA ARG A 12 5.54 23.67 6.20
C ARG A 12 5.20 25.13 6.46
N ALA A 13 6.20 25.99 6.64
CA ALA A 13 5.98 27.42 6.82
C ALA A 13 5.42 28.07 5.55
N ARG A 14 5.99 27.73 4.39
CA ARG A 14 5.59 28.30 3.09
C ARG A 14 4.16 27.89 2.68
N HIS A 15 3.77 26.66 2.96
CA HIS A 15 2.50 26.06 2.52
C HIS A 15 1.50 25.91 3.69
N ALA A 16 1.62 26.72 4.73
CA ALA A 16 0.84 26.55 5.96
C ALA A 16 -0.67 26.53 5.70
N GLU A 17 -1.19 27.51 4.97
CA GLU A 17 -2.64 27.60 4.63
C GLU A 17 -3.12 26.40 3.82
N GLU A 18 -2.35 25.98 2.82
CA GLU A 18 -2.68 24.81 2.00
C GLU A 18 -2.67 23.51 2.83
N LEU A 19 -1.71 23.37 3.74
CA LEU A 19 -1.67 22.23 4.65
C LEU A 19 -2.88 22.21 5.58
N GLU A 20 -3.32 23.37 6.10
CA GLU A 20 -4.54 23.45 6.91
C GLU A 20 -5.79 23.13 6.10
N PHE A 21 -5.88 23.61 4.87
CA PHE A 21 -6.97 23.24 3.96
C PHE A 21 -7.08 21.72 3.79
N TRP A 22 -5.99 21.03 3.44
CA TRP A 22 -6.01 19.59 3.26
C TRP A 22 -6.29 18.81 4.55
N ARG A 23 -5.80 19.30 5.71
CA ARG A 23 -6.16 18.73 7.01
C ARG A 23 -7.65 18.87 7.29
N PHE A 24 -8.23 20.03 7.01
CA PHE A 24 -9.65 20.27 7.17
C PHE A 24 -10.48 19.38 6.24
N THR A 25 -10.05 19.18 4.99
CA THR A 25 -10.70 18.22 4.07
C THR A 25 -10.73 16.81 4.66
N GLN A 26 -9.61 16.32 5.19
CA GLN A 26 -9.53 15.00 5.82
C GLN A 26 -10.40 14.92 7.09
N PHE A 27 -10.44 15.98 7.90
CA PHE A 27 -11.31 16.08 9.06
C PHE A 27 -12.80 15.97 8.68
N CYS A 28 -13.23 16.73 7.66
CA CYS A 28 -14.60 16.69 7.17
C CYS A 28 -14.98 15.30 6.65
N PHE A 29 -14.10 14.68 5.85
CA PHE A 29 -14.29 13.30 5.39
C PHE A 29 -14.45 12.33 6.55
N ASP A 30 -13.53 12.34 7.51
CA ASP A 30 -13.57 11.43 8.66
C ASP A 30 -14.83 11.62 9.51
N ARG A 31 -15.24 12.89 9.74
CA ARG A 31 -16.45 13.21 10.50
C ARG A 31 -17.71 12.69 9.81
N GLN A 32 -17.84 12.96 8.51
CA GLN A 32 -19.02 12.56 7.74
C GLN A 32 -19.08 11.03 7.58
N TRP A 33 -17.94 10.40 7.23
CA TRP A 33 -17.88 8.96 7.05
C TRP A 33 -18.16 8.20 8.35
N ALA A 34 -17.67 8.70 9.49
CA ALA A 34 -18.00 8.12 10.79
C ALA A 34 -19.50 8.18 11.09
N ALA A 35 -20.19 9.26 10.71
CA ALA A 35 -21.64 9.36 10.86
C ALA A 35 -22.39 8.34 9.98
N VAL A 36 -21.96 8.15 8.72
CA VAL A 36 -22.52 7.13 7.81
C VAL A 36 -22.31 5.72 8.38
N LYS A 37 -21.07 5.38 8.76
CA LYS A 37 -20.76 4.07 9.34
C LYS A 37 -21.58 3.81 10.60
N ARG A 38 -21.70 4.80 11.49
CA ARG A 38 -22.51 4.68 12.71
C ARG A 38 -23.97 4.41 12.37
N TYR A 39 -24.57 5.19 11.48
CA TYR A 39 -25.96 5.05 11.07
C TYR A 39 -26.26 3.67 10.45
N ALA A 40 -25.35 3.16 9.63
CA ALA A 40 -25.42 1.82 9.05
C ALA A 40 -25.34 0.73 10.14
N ASN A 41 -24.35 0.85 11.05
CA ASN A 41 -24.13 -0.11 12.12
C ASN A 41 -25.30 -0.17 13.13
N GLU A 42 -25.92 0.96 13.46
CA GLU A 42 -27.13 1.03 14.29
C GLU A 42 -28.32 0.26 13.68
N ARG A 43 -28.29 0.00 12.36
CA ARG A 43 -29.30 -0.78 11.63
C ARG A 43 -28.84 -2.20 11.30
N GLY A 44 -27.74 -2.65 11.91
CA GLY A 44 -27.18 -3.97 11.66
C GLY A 44 -26.48 -4.11 10.30
N VAL A 45 -26.28 -3.02 9.55
CA VAL A 45 -25.56 -3.05 8.27
C VAL A 45 -24.07 -2.88 8.51
N LYS A 46 -23.27 -3.84 8.03
CA LYS A 46 -21.80 -3.81 8.09
C LYS A 46 -21.20 -3.28 6.80
N ILE A 47 -20.16 -2.45 6.92
CA ILE A 47 -19.41 -1.89 5.80
C ILE A 47 -18.19 -2.76 5.50
N VAL A 48 -18.11 -3.22 4.26
CA VAL A 48 -16.94 -3.91 3.70
C VAL A 48 -16.06 -2.88 3.00
N GLY A 49 -14.91 -2.59 3.59
CA GLY A 49 -13.87 -1.77 2.96
C GLY A 49 -13.06 -2.59 1.96
N ASP A 50 -12.37 -1.91 1.07
CA ASP A 50 -11.45 -2.51 0.11
C ASP A 50 -10.07 -1.89 0.24
N MET A 51 -9.03 -2.71 0.24
CA MET A 51 -7.65 -2.25 0.35
C MET A 51 -6.79 -2.90 -0.75
N PRO A 52 -6.37 -2.11 -1.75
CA PRO A 52 -5.37 -2.54 -2.73
C PRO A 52 -4.10 -3.05 -2.05
N ILE A 53 -3.59 -4.20 -2.48
CA ILE A 53 -2.34 -4.72 -1.90
C ILE A 53 -1.18 -3.76 -2.10
N PHE A 54 -1.05 -3.15 -3.29
CA PHE A 54 0.03 -2.22 -3.61
C PHE A 54 -0.42 -0.76 -3.50
N VAL A 55 0.52 0.13 -3.24
CA VAL A 55 0.33 1.59 -3.32
C VAL A 55 0.81 2.13 -4.66
N ALA A 56 0.41 3.33 -5.04
CA ALA A 56 0.99 4.00 -6.21
C ALA A 56 2.43 4.46 -5.92
N HIS A 57 3.30 4.49 -6.94
CA HIS A 57 4.66 5.04 -6.79
C HIS A 57 4.62 6.52 -6.43
N HIS A 58 3.80 7.31 -7.13
CA HIS A 58 3.63 8.73 -6.85
C HIS A 58 2.58 8.96 -5.75
N SER A 59 2.87 8.45 -4.55
CA SER A 59 2.01 8.57 -3.37
C SER A 59 2.79 9.04 -2.15
N VAL A 60 2.08 9.58 -1.15
CA VAL A 60 2.69 9.96 0.13
C VAL A 60 3.26 8.76 0.88
N ASP A 61 2.70 7.56 0.71
CA ASP A 61 3.22 6.34 1.31
C ASP A 61 4.63 6.03 0.80
N CYS A 62 4.81 6.02 -0.53
CA CYS A 62 6.10 5.73 -1.14
C CYS A 62 7.11 6.87 -0.94
N TRP A 63 6.66 8.13 -0.99
CA TRP A 63 7.51 9.29 -0.77
C TRP A 63 8.01 9.44 0.67
N SER A 64 7.15 9.17 1.66
CA SER A 64 7.49 9.36 3.08
C SER A 64 8.25 8.19 3.70
N ARG A 65 8.15 6.99 3.10
CA ARG A 65 8.77 5.75 3.57
C ARG A 65 9.45 4.98 2.43
N PRO A 66 10.34 5.62 1.64
CA PRO A 66 10.96 4.97 0.48
C PRO A 66 11.73 3.69 0.84
N GLU A 67 12.24 3.59 2.07
CA GLU A 67 12.94 2.43 2.62
C GLU A 67 12.10 1.15 2.71
N LEU A 68 10.77 1.27 2.61
CA LEU A 68 9.85 0.12 2.64
C LEU A 68 9.57 -0.47 1.25
N TYR A 69 10.20 0.07 0.20
CA TYR A 69 9.97 -0.29 -1.20
C TYR A 69 11.29 -0.61 -1.93
N LEU A 70 11.20 -1.41 -2.99
CA LEU A 70 12.32 -1.74 -3.86
C LEU A 70 12.53 -0.63 -4.91
N LEU A 71 13.27 0.39 -4.53
CA LEU A 71 13.58 1.57 -5.34
C LEU A 71 15.10 1.67 -5.61
N ASP A 72 15.47 2.22 -6.78
CA ASP A 72 16.85 2.55 -7.11
C ASP A 72 17.31 3.86 -6.43
N GLU A 73 18.58 4.25 -6.63
CA GLU A 73 19.16 5.48 -6.07
C GLU A 73 18.42 6.76 -6.51
N GLY A 74 17.71 6.70 -7.64
CA GLY A 74 16.85 7.78 -8.14
C GLY A 74 15.43 7.74 -7.60
N PHE A 75 15.14 6.90 -6.59
CA PHE A 75 13.81 6.65 -6.03
C PHE A 75 12.79 6.12 -7.05
N MET A 76 13.26 5.48 -8.11
CA MET A 76 12.40 4.85 -9.08
C MET A 76 12.23 3.36 -8.82
N PRO A 77 11.07 2.75 -9.11
CA PRO A 77 10.88 1.33 -8.86
C PRO A 77 11.86 0.48 -9.70
N GLU A 78 12.68 -0.33 -9.04
CA GLU A 78 13.55 -1.30 -9.72
C GLU A 78 12.71 -2.38 -10.42
N VAL A 79 11.68 -2.80 -9.68
CA VAL A 79 10.67 -3.78 -10.08
C VAL A 79 9.29 -3.22 -9.79
N ILE A 80 8.35 -3.55 -10.67
CA ILE A 80 6.97 -3.12 -10.58
C ILE A 80 6.03 -4.32 -10.54
N ALA A 81 4.87 -4.10 -9.92
CA ALA A 81 3.78 -5.05 -9.84
C ALA A 81 3.13 -5.35 -11.20
N GLY A 82 2.64 -6.58 -11.33
CA GLY A 82 1.85 -7.06 -12.46
C GLY A 82 1.54 -8.55 -12.33
N VAL A 83 0.69 -9.09 -13.19
CA VAL A 83 0.44 -10.54 -13.29
C VAL A 83 1.10 -11.12 -14.53
N PRO A 84 1.69 -12.33 -14.46
CA PRO A 84 2.25 -13.00 -15.62
C PRO A 84 1.14 -13.40 -16.62
N PRO A 85 1.51 -13.75 -17.85
CA PRO A 85 0.60 -14.42 -18.77
C PRO A 85 -0.08 -15.63 -18.14
N ASP A 86 -1.34 -15.83 -18.50
CA ASP A 86 -2.14 -16.98 -18.14
C ASP A 86 -3.07 -17.34 -19.31
N PHE A 87 -3.99 -18.28 -19.09
CA PHE A 87 -4.96 -18.70 -20.10
C PHE A 87 -5.85 -17.54 -20.60
N PHE A 88 -6.09 -16.52 -19.78
CA PHE A 88 -6.94 -15.38 -20.12
C PHE A 88 -6.17 -14.23 -20.78
N SER A 89 -4.88 -14.06 -20.47
CA SER A 89 -4.02 -13.03 -21.06
C SER A 89 -2.67 -13.59 -21.49
N LYS A 90 -2.42 -13.55 -22.81
CA LYS A 90 -1.14 -14.00 -23.41
C LYS A 90 0.07 -13.15 -23.00
N THR A 91 -0.15 -11.91 -22.56
CA THR A 91 0.92 -10.96 -22.22
C THR A 91 0.99 -10.63 -20.73
N GLY A 92 0.02 -11.10 -19.95
CA GLY A 92 -0.14 -10.73 -18.54
C GLY A 92 -0.60 -9.28 -18.40
N GLN A 93 -0.35 -8.67 -17.25
CA GLN A 93 -0.68 -7.27 -16.99
C GLN A 93 0.46 -6.57 -16.26
N ARG A 94 0.67 -5.31 -16.57
CA ARG A 94 1.70 -4.45 -15.95
C ARG A 94 0.99 -3.31 -15.25
N TRP A 95 1.08 -3.24 -13.92
CA TRP A 95 0.33 -2.25 -13.14
C TRP A 95 1.17 -1.05 -12.73
N GLY A 96 2.49 -1.22 -12.60
CA GLY A 96 3.41 -0.10 -12.38
C GLY A 96 3.64 0.28 -10.91
N ASN A 97 2.95 -0.34 -9.96
CA ASN A 97 3.17 -0.12 -8.54
C ASN A 97 4.55 -0.60 -8.08
N PRO A 98 5.23 0.09 -7.14
CA PRO A 98 6.45 -0.42 -6.53
C PRO A 98 6.15 -1.69 -5.71
N LEU A 99 7.13 -2.59 -5.65
CA LEU A 99 7.06 -3.74 -4.75
C LEU A 99 7.67 -3.41 -3.39
N TYR A 100 7.15 -4.06 -2.36
CA TYR A 100 7.61 -3.89 -0.99
C TYR A 100 8.96 -4.56 -0.73
N ASP A 101 9.80 -3.91 0.08
CA ASP A 101 10.88 -4.59 0.79
C ASP A 101 10.31 -5.24 2.07
N TRP A 102 9.85 -6.48 1.93
CA TRP A 102 9.36 -7.27 3.06
C TRP A 102 10.44 -7.57 4.12
N GLY A 103 11.72 -7.45 3.78
CA GLY A 103 12.82 -7.52 4.73
C GLY A 103 12.84 -6.30 5.63
N ALA A 104 12.74 -5.10 5.03
CA ALA A 104 12.63 -3.84 5.76
C ALA A 104 11.40 -3.81 6.66
N MET A 105 10.22 -4.12 6.12
CA MET A 105 8.98 -4.16 6.89
C MET A 105 8.98 -5.20 8.01
N ARG A 106 9.75 -6.29 7.90
CA ARG A 106 9.83 -7.26 8.99
C ARG A 106 10.65 -6.74 10.16
N ARG A 107 11.65 -5.89 9.92
CA ARG A 107 12.53 -5.36 10.98
C ARG A 107 11.79 -4.46 11.97
N ASP A 108 10.73 -3.78 11.54
CA ASP A 108 9.89 -2.93 12.40
C ASP A 108 8.59 -3.61 12.85
N GLY A 109 8.48 -4.94 12.68
CA GLY A 109 7.28 -5.69 13.04
C GLY A 109 6.05 -5.38 12.18
N TYR A 110 6.26 -4.96 10.93
CA TYR A 110 5.23 -4.60 9.97
C TYR A 110 4.42 -3.35 10.36
N GLY A 111 5.07 -2.39 11.03
CA GLY A 111 4.42 -1.22 11.61
C GLY A 111 3.59 -0.42 10.60
N TRP A 112 4.10 -0.24 9.38
CA TRP A 112 3.38 0.44 8.30
C TRP A 112 2.08 -0.29 7.90
N TRP A 113 2.13 -1.62 7.74
CA TRP A 113 0.94 -2.42 7.39
C TRP A 113 -0.10 -2.43 8.51
N VAL A 114 0.35 -2.51 9.77
CA VAL A 114 -0.54 -2.44 10.94
C VAL A 114 -1.22 -1.08 11.01
N ALA A 115 -0.48 0.03 10.82
CA ALA A 115 -1.05 1.37 10.78
C ALA A 115 -2.07 1.53 9.64
N ARG A 116 -1.74 1.01 8.44
CA ARG A 116 -2.62 1.02 7.27
C ARG A 116 -3.92 0.26 7.51
N LEU A 117 -3.87 -0.96 8.06
CA LEU A 117 -5.08 -1.72 8.35
C LEU A 117 -5.91 -1.06 9.46
N ARG A 118 -5.27 -0.54 10.51
CA ARG A 118 -5.97 0.23 11.56
C ARG A 118 -6.70 1.44 10.99
N ARG A 119 -6.14 2.14 10.00
CA ARG A 119 -6.82 3.23 9.29
C ARG A 119 -8.09 2.73 8.60
N GLN A 120 -7.99 1.67 7.81
CA GLN A 120 -9.13 1.10 7.09
C GLN A 120 -10.24 0.60 8.03
N LEU A 121 -9.88 -0.04 9.15
CA LEU A 121 -10.86 -0.53 10.13
C LEU A 121 -11.54 0.59 10.94
N ARG A 122 -10.99 1.81 10.97
CA ARG A 122 -11.77 2.96 11.45
C ARG A 122 -12.95 3.24 10.51
N HIS A 123 -12.76 3.06 9.21
CA HIS A 123 -13.74 3.38 8.17
C HIS A 123 -14.69 2.23 7.83
N ALA A 124 -14.28 0.98 8.01
CA ALA A 124 -15.07 -0.20 7.68
C ALA A 124 -15.15 -1.17 8.86
N ASP A 125 -16.06 -2.14 8.80
CA ASP A 125 -16.17 -3.20 9.81
C ASP A 125 -15.33 -4.43 9.42
N MET A 126 -15.12 -4.62 8.13
CA MET A 126 -14.20 -5.62 7.58
C MET A 126 -13.48 -5.06 6.36
N VAL A 127 -12.33 -5.64 6.01
CA VAL A 127 -11.51 -5.17 4.88
C VAL A 127 -11.21 -6.32 3.95
N ARG A 128 -11.62 -6.17 2.69
CA ARG A 128 -11.18 -7.01 1.59
C ARG A 128 -9.75 -6.63 1.22
N PHE A 129 -8.85 -7.60 1.19
CA PHE A 129 -7.53 -7.43 0.58
C PHE A 129 -7.62 -7.80 -0.89
N ASP A 130 -7.51 -6.78 -1.73
CA ASP A 130 -7.43 -6.97 -3.17
C ASP A 130 -6.10 -7.66 -3.55
N HIS A 131 -6.13 -8.53 -4.57
CA HIS A 131 -4.99 -9.33 -5.03
C HIS A 131 -4.23 -10.10 -3.92
N PHE A 132 -4.94 -10.61 -2.92
CA PHE A 132 -4.38 -11.38 -1.79
C PHE A 132 -3.49 -12.57 -2.22
N GLY A 133 -3.69 -13.14 -3.42
CA GLY A 133 -2.81 -14.15 -4.00
C GLY A 133 -1.34 -13.70 -4.11
N GLY A 134 -1.08 -12.40 -4.17
CA GLY A 134 0.26 -11.80 -4.10
C GLY A 134 0.95 -11.98 -2.74
N LEU A 135 0.18 -12.12 -1.65
CA LEU A 135 0.68 -12.35 -0.28
C LEU A 135 0.96 -13.83 0.01
N ARG A 136 0.12 -14.74 -0.49
CA ARG A 136 0.13 -16.17 -0.11
C ARG A 136 1.24 -17.00 -0.76
N ARG A 137 1.84 -16.55 -1.87
CA ARG A 137 2.67 -17.44 -2.69
C ARG A 137 4.09 -17.59 -2.14
N THR A 138 4.33 -18.61 -1.31
CA THR A 138 5.66 -19.13 -0.98
C THR A 138 6.43 -19.49 -2.25
N GLY A 139 7.52 -18.77 -2.52
CA GLY A 139 8.41 -19.06 -3.65
C GLY A 139 7.94 -18.49 -4.99
N ARG A 140 8.82 -17.70 -5.61
CA ARG A 140 8.73 -17.18 -6.99
C ARG A 140 7.44 -16.40 -7.28
N SER A 141 7.27 -15.26 -6.62
CA SER A 141 6.28 -14.27 -7.03
C SER A 141 6.67 -13.69 -8.39
N ARG A 142 6.03 -14.15 -9.48
CA ARG A 142 6.09 -13.54 -10.83
C ARG A 142 5.28 -12.23 -10.87
N TRP A 143 5.38 -11.43 -9.82
CA TRP A 143 4.76 -10.10 -9.75
C TRP A 143 5.76 -8.99 -10.03
N ALA A 144 7.04 -9.35 -10.15
CA ALA A 144 8.12 -8.42 -10.41
C ALA A 144 8.42 -8.39 -11.91
N ARG A 145 8.09 -7.27 -12.56
CA ARG A 145 8.60 -6.94 -13.89
C ARG A 145 9.66 -5.86 -13.73
N ARG A 146 10.84 -6.03 -14.32
CA ARG A 146 11.85 -4.95 -14.38
C ARG A 146 11.24 -3.73 -15.07
N ARG A 147 11.43 -2.54 -14.53
CA ARG A 147 10.79 -1.32 -15.06
C ARG A 147 11.04 -1.07 -16.55
N ARG A 148 12.25 -1.37 -17.04
CA ARG A 148 12.70 -1.12 -18.43
C ARG A 148 12.43 -2.25 -19.44
N SER A 149 11.78 -3.37 -19.08
CA SER A 149 11.62 -4.51 -20.00
C SER A 149 10.40 -4.42 -20.93
N ARG A 150 10.60 -4.71 -22.22
CA ARG A 150 9.57 -4.90 -23.27
C ARG A 150 9.40 -6.42 -23.56
N GLY A 151 8.18 -6.88 -23.83
CA GLY A 151 7.86 -8.29 -24.15
C GLY A 151 7.55 -9.20 -22.94
N SER A 152 7.13 -10.44 -23.22
CA SER A 152 6.60 -11.44 -22.25
C SER A 152 7.66 -12.25 -21.48
N GLY A 153 8.93 -12.21 -21.89
CA GLY A 153 10.00 -13.09 -21.39
C GLY A 153 10.70 -12.71 -20.08
N TRP A 154 10.18 -11.76 -19.28
CA TRP A 154 11.01 -11.04 -18.28
C TRP A 154 10.43 -10.98 -16.86
N TRP A 155 9.53 -11.89 -16.51
CA TRP A 155 9.01 -12.01 -15.15
C TRP A 155 10.10 -12.47 -14.18
N GLY A 156 10.57 -11.55 -13.36
CA GLY A 156 11.60 -11.76 -12.36
C GLY A 156 11.07 -12.33 -11.05
N ARG A 157 11.99 -12.69 -10.16
CA ARG A 157 11.68 -13.19 -8.82
C ARG A 157 11.35 -12.01 -7.90
N GLY A 158 10.09 -11.83 -7.52
CA GLY A 158 9.73 -11.07 -6.33
C GLY A 158 10.01 -11.90 -5.08
N ARG A 159 10.40 -11.25 -3.97
CA ARG A 159 10.36 -11.88 -2.65
C ARG A 159 8.93 -11.74 -2.12
N SER A 160 8.29 -12.85 -1.76
CA SER A 160 7.01 -12.86 -1.06
C SER A 160 7.22 -13.07 0.43
N CYS A 161 6.22 -12.73 1.24
CA CYS A 161 6.25 -12.95 2.67
C CYS A 161 5.14 -13.92 3.09
N SER A 162 5.49 -15.20 3.21
CA SER A 162 4.55 -16.25 3.61
C SER A 162 4.18 -16.26 5.10
N ARG A 163 4.97 -15.59 5.95
CA ARG A 163 4.81 -15.57 7.41
C ARG A 163 4.30 -14.22 7.97
N CYS A 164 3.97 -13.26 7.11
CA CYS A 164 3.63 -11.88 7.52
C CYS A 164 2.36 -11.75 8.38
N TRP A 165 1.50 -12.77 8.43
CA TRP A 165 0.16 -12.65 9.00
C TRP A 165 -0.14 -13.67 10.11
N GLY A 166 0.86 -14.46 10.54
CA GLY A 166 0.65 -15.61 11.43
C GLY A 166 0.66 -15.34 12.94
N GLY A 167 0.88 -14.11 13.42
CA GLY A 167 1.04 -13.87 14.86
C GLY A 167 0.77 -12.47 15.41
N SER A 168 0.42 -11.48 14.58
CA SER A 168 0.24 -10.08 15.03
C SER A 168 -1.19 -9.55 14.90
N TRP A 169 -2.09 -10.37 14.38
CA TRP A 169 -3.48 -10.00 14.16
C TRP A 169 -4.30 -10.80 15.16
N GLY A 170 -4.72 -10.16 16.26
CA GLY A 170 -5.76 -10.71 17.13
C GLY A 170 -6.93 -11.20 16.29
N SER A 171 -7.56 -12.29 16.71
CA SER A 171 -8.50 -13.07 15.90
C SER A 171 -9.38 -12.19 15.00
N CYS A 172 -9.32 -12.42 13.67
CA CYS A 172 -10.42 -12.07 12.78
C CYS A 172 -11.64 -12.87 13.25
N ARG A 173 -12.43 -12.28 14.15
CA ARG A 173 -13.82 -12.68 14.43
C ARG A 173 -14.71 -11.52 14.04
#